data_AF-A0A4R5EAY5-F1
#
_entry.id   AF-A0A4R5EAY5-F1
#
_cell.length_a   1.000
_cell.length_b   1.000
_cell.length_c   1.000
_cell.angle_alpha   90.00
_cell.angle_beta   90.00
_cell.angle_gamma   90.00
#
_symmetry.space_group_name_H-M   'P 1'
#
loop_
_entity.id
_entity.type
_entity.pdbx_description
1 polymer ?
#
loop_
_entity_poly.entity_id
_entity_poly.type
_entity_poly.pdbx_seq_one_letter_code
_entity_poly.pdbx_strand_id
1 'polypeptide(L)'
;MESSAQHPPPTPREHDTPIPTAPGKQSSYKAGPFGWAGVAALLALSVSAAYVAGRRRRAICQATRSILRRLNRQANGMVRATPVTPTERPASEECGAQLSSKVVSLVGPGAEGAVRRLALDALTDRIGRASELVIARTDAWRLFGIDIGTLQEERIPGLILTEDAQQTRTYLGTQGLLPRILITCDDGSEAVHELQPRGQSQLTVLSLSPSTEVSTEVSADGVLTPHRAAPPLPDRLPLLSRPDAFNRLMSMPTISRRRETQV
;
A
#
# COMPACT_ATOMS: atom_id res chain seq x y z
N MET A 1 43.64 -67.07 3.89
CA MET A 1 43.00 -66.54 2.67
C MET A 1 43.09 -65.03 2.74
N GLU A 2 44.16 -64.46 2.20
CA GLU A 2 44.26 -63.02 1.95
C GLU A 2 45.09 -62.87 0.68
N SER A 3 44.48 -62.23 -0.32
CA SER A 3 44.88 -62.28 -1.72
C SER A 3 45.78 -61.09 -2.05
N SER A 4 47.04 -61.39 -2.40
CA SER A 4 47.96 -60.47 -3.08
C SER A 4 47.66 -60.42 -4.58
N ALA A 5 47.74 -59.22 -5.19
CA ALA A 5 48.07 -59.00 -6.60
C ALA A 5 48.39 -57.49 -6.76
N GLN A 6 49.63 -57.03 -6.62
CA GLN A 6 50.76 -57.13 -7.56
C GLN A 6 50.56 -56.28 -8.83
N HIS A 7 51.10 -55.07 -8.78
CA HIS A 7 51.09 -54.05 -9.82
C HIS A 7 52.30 -54.22 -10.76
N PRO A 8 52.15 -54.20 -12.09
CA PRO A 8 53.28 -54.29 -13.01
C PRO A 8 54.00 -52.94 -13.31
N PRO A 9 55.28 -52.98 -13.75
CA PRO A 9 56.21 -51.84 -13.85
C PRO A 9 56.15 -51.06 -15.20
N PRO A 10 56.93 -49.95 -15.35
CA PRO A 10 56.64 -48.87 -16.31
C PRO A 10 57.52 -48.84 -17.57
N THR A 11 57.27 -47.81 -18.41
CA THR A 11 58.06 -47.16 -19.49
C THR A 11 57.64 -47.49 -20.93
N PRO A 12 57.90 -46.63 -21.97
CA PRO A 12 58.86 -45.52 -22.01
C PRO A 12 58.40 -44.19 -22.64
N ARG A 13 59.35 -43.25 -22.51
CA ARG A 13 59.41 -41.84 -22.90
C ARG A 13 59.18 -41.59 -24.39
N GLU A 14 58.40 -40.56 -24.70
CA GLU A 14 58.61 -39.75 -25.90
C GLU A 14 59.26 -38.42 -25.49
N HIS A 15 60.46 -38.25 -26.03
CA HIS A 15 61.16 -36.98 -26.11
C HIS A 15 60.51 -36.20 -27.24
N ASP A 16 60.00 -35.00 -26.96
CA ASP A 16 59.88 -33.99 -27.99
C ASP A 16 60.41 -32.63 -27.52
N THR A 17 61.18 -32.08 -28.43
CA THR A 17 62.11 -30.95 -28.34
C THR A 17 61.46 -29.62 -27.98
N PRO A 18 62.23 -28.69 -27.36
CA PRO A 18 61.77 -27.35 -27.05
C PRO A 18 61.60 -26.51 -28.32
N ILE A 19 60.36 -26.08 -28.58
CA ILE A 19 60.04 -25.08 -29.61
C ILE A 19 60.56 -23.71 -29.15
N PRO A 20 61.27 -22.95 -30.01
CA PRO A 20 61.84 -21.66 -29.65
C PRO A 20 60.73 -20.63 -29.37
N THR A 21 60.78 -20.12 -28.14
CA THR A 21 59.99 -19.01 -27.60
C THR A 21 60.12 -17.76 -28.47
N ALA A 22 59.05 -17.39 -29.16
CA ALA A 22 58.86 -16.00 -29.58
C ALA A 22 58.59 -15.14 -28.33
N PRO A 23 59.17 -13.94 -28.20
CA PRO A 23 58.85 -13.03 -27.10
C PRO A 23 57.40 -12.56 -27.27
N GLY A 24 56.46 -13.30 -26.67
CA GLY A 24 55.13 -12.83 -26.42
C GLY A 24 55.25 -11.57 -25.57
N LYS A 25 54.87 -10.42 -26.15
CA LYS A 25 54.67 -9.18 -25.42
C LYS A 25 53.74 -9.49 -24.24
N GLN A 26 54.32 -9.66 -23.06
CA GLN A 26 53.59 -9.55 -21.81
C GLN A 26 53.15 -8.08 -21.72
N SER A 27 52.00 -7.77 -22.31
CA SER A 27 51.22 -6.65 -21.82
C SER A 27 50.81 -7.04 -20.40
N SER A 28 51.69 -6.68 -19.46
CA SER A 28 51.39 -6.59 -18.05
C SER A 28 50.26 -5.58 -17.92
N TYR A 29 49.02 -6.05 -18.03
CA TYR A 29 47.87 -5.31 -17.56
C TYR A 29 48.05 -5.29 -16.04
N LYS A 30 48.75 -4.27 -15.55
CA LYS A 30 48.59 -3.84 -14.17
C LYS A 30 47.11 -3.57 -14.01
N ALA A 31 46.40 -4.55 -13.46
CA ALA A 31 45.03 -4.40 -12.99
C ALA A 31 45.10 -3.36 -11.87
N GLY A 32 45.00 -2.09 -12.26
CA GLY A 32 44.77 -1.01 -11.33
C GLY A 32 43.46 -1.30 -10.59
N PRO A 33 43.31 -0.81 -9.35
CA PRO A 33 42.15 -1.07 -8.48
C PRO A 33 40.80 -0.56 -9.04
N PHE A 34 40.77 0.00 -10.25
CA PHE A 34 39.59 0.54 -10.91
C PHE A 34 38.79 -0.46 -11.76
N GLY A 35 39.26 -1.70 -11.93
CA GLY A 35 38.57 -2.71 -12.75
C GLY A 35 37.20 -3.16 -12.18
N TRP A 36 37.04 -3.14 -10.86
CA TRP A 36 35.80 -3.60 -10.20
C TRP A 36 34.65 -2.59 -10.29
N ALA A 37 34.95 -1.30 -10.38
CA ALA A 37 33.94 -0.25 -10.45
C ALA A 37 33.10 -0.34 -11.74
N GLY A 38 33.72 -0.70 -12.87
CA GLY A 38 33.01 -0.88 -14.14
C GLY A 38 32.06 -2.07 -14.13
N VAL A 39 32.46 -3.19 -13.51
CA VAL A 39 31.63 -4.39 -13.39
C VAL A 39 30.43 -4.13 -12.48
N ALA A 40 30.62 -3.42 -11.36
CA ALA A 40 29.53 -3.04 -10.46
C ALA A 40 28.50 -2.12 -11.14
N ALA A 41 28.96 -1.15 -11.93
CA ALA A 41 28.07 -0.25 -12.68
C ALA A 41 27.22 -1.00 -13.72
N LEU A 42 27.81 -1.96 -14.44
CA LEU A 42 27.09 -2.79 -15.41
C LEU A 42 26.04 -3.70 -14.75
N LEU A 43 26.35 -4.27 -13.59
CA LEU A 43 25.38 -5.06 -12.82
C LEU A 43 24.22 -4.18 -12.32
N ALA A 44 24.49 -3.00 -11.78
CA ALA A 44 23.45 -2.07 -11.34
C ALA A 44 22.53 -1.62 -12.49
N LEU A 45 23.08 -1.38 -13.68
CA LEU A 45 22.30 -1.06 -14.88
C LEU A 45 21.43 -2.24 -15.33
N SER A 46 21.93 -3.48 -15.26
CA SER A 46 21.16 -4.67 -15.64
C SER A 46 19.95 -4.91 -14.71
N VAL A 47 20.14 -4.74 -13.39
CA VAL A 47 19.07 -4.86 -12.39
C VAL A 47 18.04 -3.74 -12.57
N SER A 48 18.50 -2.52 -12.83
CA SER A 48 17.62 -1.37 -13.10
C SER A 48 16.78 -1.58 -14.36
N ALA A 49 17.39 -2.08 -15.44
CA ALA A 49 16.70 -2.37 -16.70
C ALA A 49 15.66 -3.50 -16.52
N ALA A 50 16.00 -4.56 -15.80
CA ALA A 50 15.07 -5.65 -15.48
C ALA A 50 13.89 -5.17 -14.62
N TYR A 51 14.15 -4.31 -13.62
CA TYR A 51 13.12 -3.70 -12.78
C TYR A 51 12.15 -2.82 -13.59
N VAL A 52 12.68 -1.96 -14.48
CA VAL A 52 11.87 -1.09 -15.35
C VAL A 52 11.08 -1.90 -16.36
N ALA A 53 11.66 -2.94 -16.97
CA ALA A 53 10.97 -3.83 -17.91
C ALA A 53 9.85 -4.62 -17.23
N GLY A 54 10.06 -5.11 -16.00
CA GLY A 54 9.04 -5.77 -15.19
C GLY A 54 7.88 -4.85 -14.83
N ARG A 55 8.17 -3.58 -14.50
CA ARG A 55 7.15 -2.56 -14.22
C ARG A 55 6.33 -2.21 -15.46
N ARG A 56 6.93 -2.12 -16.65
CA ARG A 56 6.22 -1.85 -17.92
C ARG A 56 5.37 -3.01 -18.41
N ARG A 57 5.83 -4.27 -18.29
CA ARG A 57 5.02 -5.45 -18.68
C ARG A 57 3.73 -5.59 -17.87
N ARG A 58 3.76 -5.24 -16.58
CA ARG A 58 2.55 -5.26 -15.72
C ARG A 58 1.52 -4.20 -16.12
N ALA A 59 1.94 -3.05 -16.63
CA ALA A 59 1.03 -2.02 -17.14
C ALA A 59 0.30 -2.44 -18.43
N ILE A 60 0.98 -3.13 -19.35
CA ILE A 60 0.39 -3.54 -20.63
C ILE A 60 -0.63 -4.68 -20.45
N CYS A 61 -0.40 -5.60 -19.52
CA CYS A 61 -1.37 -6.68 -19.22
C CYS A 61 -2.66 -6.19 -18.52
N GLN A 62 -2.68 -4.96 -17.98
CA GLN A 62 -3.86 -4.40 -17.30
C GLN A 62 -4.77 -3.59 -18.24
N ALA A 63 -4.23 -3.05 -19.34
CA ALA A 63 -5.00 -2.31 -20.34
C ALA A 63 -6.05 -3.16 -21.08
N THR A 64 -5.83 -4.48 -21.18
CA THR A 64 -6.79 -5.39 -21.84
C THR A 64 -7.97 -5.78 -20.95
N ARG A 65 -7.85 -5.69 -19.61
CA ARG A 65 -8.93 -6.06 -18.67
C ARG A 65 -9.95 -4.94 -18.44
N SER A 66 -9.58 -3.68 -18.64
CA SER A 66 -10.49 -2.53 -18.44
C SER A 66 -11.51 -2.36 -19.57
N ILE A 67 -11.15 -2.73 -20.81
CA ILE A 67 -12.04 -2.64 -21.99
C ILE A 67 -13.17 -3.68 -21.90
N LEU A 68 -12.85 -4.91 -21.46
CA LEU A 68 -13.85 -5.97 -21.22
C LEU A 68 -14.87 -5.61 -20.13
N ARG A 69 -14.48 -4.82 -19.13
CA ARG A 69 -15.40 -4.39 -18.05
C ARG A 69 -16.34 -3.26 -18.48
N ARG A 70 -15.94 -2.40 -19.42
CA ARG A 70 -16.84 -1.37 -20.00
C ARG A 70 -17.95 -1.99 -20.84
N LEU A 71 -17.65 -3.03 -21.60
CA LEU A 71 -18.66 -3.74 -22.40
C LEU A 71 -19.68 -4.48 -21.54
N ASN A 72 -19.26 -5.09 -20.42
CA ASN A 72 -20.19 -5.82 -19.54
C ASN A 72 -21.15 -4.90 -18.76
N ARG A 73 -20.77 -3.64 -18.48
CA ARG A 73 -21.68 -2.66 -17.85
C ARG A 73 -22.76 -2.14 -18.78
N GLN A 74 -22.50 -2.12 -20.09
CA GLN A 74 -23.48 -1.62 -21.07
C GLN A 74 -24.61 -2.64 -21.33
N ALA A 75 -24.37 -3.93 -21.11
CA ALA A 75 -25.37 -4.99 -21.27
C ALA A 75 -26.42 -5.06 -20.14
N ASN A 76 -26.08 -4.63 -18.92
CA ASN A 76 -26.96 -4.72 -17.75
C ASN A 76 -27.68 -3.40 -17.39
N GLY A 77 -27.48 -2.32 -18.17
CA GLY A 77 -27.99 -0.97 -17.86
C GLY A 77 -29.43 -0.68 -18.29
N MET A 78 -30.17 -1.67 -18.82
CA MET A 78 -31.50 -1.44 -19.41
C MET A 78 -32.62 -2.21 -18.67
N VAL A 79 -32.60 -2.20 -17.33
CA VAL A 79 -33.75 -2.63 -16.53
C VAL A 79 -34.42 -1.42 -15.89
N ARG A 80 -35.49 -1.02 -16.58
CA ARG A 80 -36.63 -0.17 -16.20
C ARG A 80 -36.79 0.03 -14.69
N ALA A 81 -36.63 1.28 -14.25
CA ALA A 81 -36.97 1.72 -12.91
C ALA A 81 -38.50 1.66 -12.69
N THR A 82 -38.95 0.76 -11.81
CA THR A 82 -40.27 0.84 -11.16
C THR A 82 -40.12 1.61 -9.85
N PRO A 83 -40.96 2.62 -9.57
CA PRO A 83 -40.95 3.32 -8.30
C PRO A 83 -41.50 2.39 -7.21
N VAL A 84 -40.69 2.09 -6.20
CA VAL A 84 -41.12 1.34 -5.01
C VAL A 84 -41.24 2.31 -3.85
N THR A 85 -42.46 2.37 -3.31
CA THR A 85 -42.91 3.08 -2.11
C THR A 85 -42.00 2.77 -0.91
N PRO A 86 -41.62 3.78 -0.08
CA PRO A 86 -40.74 3.55 1.06
C PRO A 86 -41.51 2.83 2.18
N THR A 87 -41.23 1.54 2.37
CA THR A 87 -41.57 0.81 3.59
C THR A 87 -40.49 1.10 4.63
N GLU A 88 -40.90 1.70 5.75
CA GLU A 88 -40.09 1.92 6.94
C GLU A 88 -39.34 0.64 7.34
N ARG A 89 -38.00 0.73 7.38
CA ARG A 89 -37.16 -0.30 7.99
C ARG A 89 -37.00 0.00 9.48
N PRO A 90 -37.00 -1.03 10.34
CA PRO A 90 -36.73 -0.87 11.75
C PRO A 90 -35.28 -0.41 11.96
N ALA A 91 -35.09 0.40 13.01
CA ALA A 91 -33.84 1.00 13.44
C ALA A 91 -32.67 0.03 13.30
N SER A 92 -31.83 0.27 12.29
CA SER A 92 -30.48 -0.28 12.27
C SER A 92 -29.71 0.51 13.31
N GLU A 93 -29.13 -0.19 14.28
CA GLU A 93 -28.16 0.37 15.24
C GLU A 93 -27.16 1.22 14.46
N GLU A 94 -27.23 2.53 14.66
CA GLU A 94 -26.34 3.50 14.05
C GLU A 94 -24.92 3.22 14.58
N CYS A 95 -24.15 2.47 13.80
CA CYS A 95 -22.71 2.32 13.98
C CYS A 95 -21.98 3.62 13.56
N GLY A 96 -22.48 4.77 14.00
CA GLY A 96 -21.88 6.07 13.81
C GLY A 96 -20.87 6.30 14.92
N ALA A 97 -19.66 5.77 14.77
CA ALA A 97 -18.58 6.05 15.70
C ALA A 97 -18.32 7.57 15.71
N GLN A 98 -18.81 8.28 16.73
CA GLN A 98 -18.51 9.68 16.94
C GLN A 98 -17.06 9.80 17.43
N LEU A 99 -16.13 9.75 16.49
CA LEU A 99 -14.73 10.00 16.75
C LEU A 99 -14.52 11.52 16.92
N SER A 100 -14.87 12.04 18.10
CA SER A 100 -14.48 13.40 18.52
C SER A 100 -12.96 13.50 18.55
N SER A 101 -12.40 14.63 18.12
CA SER A 101 -10.95 14.87 17.88
C SER A 101 -10.04 14.09 18.84
N LYS A 102 -9.54 12.94 18.41
CA LYS A 102 -8.76 12.03 19.25
C LYS A 102 -7.86 11.16 18.39
N VAL A 103 -6.70 10.82 18.94
CA VAL A 103 -5.82 9.79 18.39
C VAL A 103 -6.32 8.45 18.92
N VAL A 104 -6.60 7.52 18.01
CA VAL A 104 -7.00 6.14 18.28
C VAL A 104 -5.93 5.23 17.71
N SER A 105 -5.14 4.61 18.58
CA SER A 105 -4.20 3.56 18.18
C SER A 105 -4.94 2.22 18.22
N LEU A 106 -4.91 1.48 17.11
CA LEU A 106 -5.45 0.14 16.98
C LEU A 106 -4.28 -0.85 16.81
N VAL A 107 -4.19 -1.82 17.70
CA VAL A 107 -3.11 -2.83 17.71
C VAL A 107 -3.69 -4.23 17.68
N GLY A 108 -2.87 -5.23 17.35
CA GLY A 108 -3.30 -6.63 17.33
C GLY A 108 -3.70 -7.16 15.94
N PRO A 109 -4.00 -8.46 15.84
CA PRO A 109 -4.17 -9.16 14.56
C PRO A 109 -5.38 -8.68 13.74
N GLY A 110 -6.42 -8.14 14.38
CA GLY A 110 -7.58 -7.59 13.70
C GLY A 110 -7.46 -6.11 13.30
N ALA A 111 -6.42 -5.42 13.73
CA ALA A 111 -6.35 -3.96 13.68
C ALA A 111 -6.48 -3.40 12.26
N GLU A 112 -5.75 -3.95 11.29
CA GLU A 112 -5.88 -3.51 9.89
C GLU A 112 -7.28 -3.75 9.33
N GLY A 113 -7.93 -4.86 9.72
CA GLY A 113 -9.28 -5.18 9.30
C GLY A 113 -10.31 -4.21 9.87
N ALA A 114 -10.11 -3.77 11.11
CA ALA A 114 -10.94 -2.76 11.77
C ALA A 114 -10.73 -1.38 11.14
N VAL A 115 -9.48 -0.97 10.87
CA VAL A 115 -9.19 0.30 10.19
C VAL A 115 -9.85 0.37 8.82
N ARG A 116 -9.76 -0.70 8.01
CA ARG A 116 -10.44 -0.76 6.70
C ARG A 116 -11.95 -0.59 6.86
N ARG A 117 -12.54 -1.18 7.89
CA ARG A 117 -13.98 -1.05 8.17
C ARG A 117 -14.34 0.39 8.52
N LEU A 118 -13.68 0.97 9.51
CA LEU A 118 -13.90 2.34 9.97
C LEU A 118 -13.71 3.36 8.83
N ALA A 119 -12.70 3.16 7.98
CA ALA A 119 -12.44 3.99 6.81
C ALA A 119 -13.61 3.97 5.80
N LEU A 120 -14.16 2.79 5.50
CA LEU A 120 -15.28 2.68 4.58
C LEU A 120 -16.57 3.22 5.19
N ASP A 121 -16.80 2.99 6.48
CA ASP A 121 -17.94 3.56 7.19
C ASP A 121 -17.86 5.10 7.14
N ALA A 122 -16.69 5.70 7.37
CA ALA A 122 -16.48 7.15 7.25
C ALA A 122 -16.75 7.70 5.83
N LEU A 123 -16.41 6.94 4.77
CA LEU A 123 -16.67 7.33 3.39
C LEU A 123 -18.14 7.14 2.97
N THR A 124 -18.88 6.27 3.67
CA THR A 124 -20.26 5.89 3.35
C THR A 124 -21.29 6.68 4.16
N ASP A 125 -20.99 7.01 5.42
CA ASP A 125 -21.90 7.65 6.38
C ASP A 125 -22.09 9.18 6.17
N ARG A 126 -22.19 9.56 4.90
CA ARG A 126 -22.25 10.96 4.46
C ARG A 126 -23.59 11.62 4.69
N ILE A 127 -24.59 10.85 5.10
CA ILE A 127 -25.96 11.32 5.27
C ILE A 127 -26.11 12.08 6.60
N GLY A 128 -25.17 11.96 7.54
CA GLY A 128 -25.20 12.69 8.82
C GLY A 128 -24.06 13.71 9.03
N ARG A 129 -22.81 13.37 8.68
CA ARG A 129 -21.64 14.25 8.80
C ARG A 129 -20.59 13.88 7.76
N ALA A 130 -20.53 14.63 6.67
CA ALA A 130 -19.49 14.42 5.66
C ALA A 130 -18.10 14.60 6.30
N SER A 131 -17.23 13.59 6.18
CA SER A 131 -15.84 13.64 6.63
C SER A 131 -14.87 13.44 5.47
N GLU A 132 -13.67 13.97 5.61
CA GLU A 132 -12.56 13.72 4.69
C GLU A 132 -11.65 12.66 5.28
N LEU A 133 -11.50 11.54 4.57
CA LEU A 133 -10.54 10.49 4.90
C LEU A 133 -9.23 10.79 4.20
N VAL A 134 -8.20 11.09 4.97
CA VAL A 134 -6.85 11.41 4.50
C VAL A 134 -5.93 10.22 4.77
N ILE A 135 -5.26 9.73 3.73
CA ILE A 135 -4.34 8.61 3.83
C ILE A 135 -3.18 8.75 2.83
N ALA A 136 -1.96 8.49 3.29
CA ALA A 136 -0.80 8.45 2.41
C ALA A 136 -0.90 7.27 1.44
N ARG A 137 -0.37 7.42 0.21
CA ARG A 137 -0.45 6.36 -0.81
C ARG A 137 0.20 5.06 -0.38
N THR A 138 1.28 5.13 0.39
CA THR A 138 1.95 3.96 0.97
C THR A 138 1.00 3.16 1.85
N ASP A 139 0.24 3.86 2.69
CA ASP A 139 -0.72 3.27 3.63
C ASP A 139 -1.99 2.83 2.91
N ALA A 140 -2.44 3.59 1.91
CA ALA A 140 -3.56 3.23 1.06
C ALA A 140 -3.27 1.94 0.27
N TRP A 141 -2.03 1.76 -0.20
CA TRP A 141 -1.61 0.52 -0.82
C TRP A 141 -1.61 -0.63 0.18
N ARG A 142 -1.06 -0.44 1.38
CA ARG A 142 -1.03 -1.46 2.45
C ARG A 142 -2.44 -1.89 2.84
N LEU A 143 -3.33 -0.94 3.14
CA LEU A 143 -4.65 -1.21 3.69
C LEU A 143 -5.66 -1.61 2.63
N PHE A 144 -5.69 -0.92 1.49
CA PHE A 144 -6.73 -1.13 0.48
C PHE A 144 -6.20 -1.75 -0.80
N GLY A 145 -4.89 -1.86 -1.00
CA GLY A 145 -4.36 -2.32 -2.29
C GLY A 145 -4.47 -1.28 -3.41
N ILE A 146 -4.72 -0.01 -3.07
CA ILE A 146 -4.73 1.10 -4.04
C ILE A 146 -3.30 1.37 -4.48
N ASP A 147 -3.00 1.19 -5.76
CA ASP A 147 -1.68 1.51 -6.30
C ASP A 147 -1.54 2.99 -6.67
N ILE A 148 -0.36 3.38 -7.17
CA ILE A 148 -0.05 4.76 -7.55
C ILE A 148 -0.94 5.24 -8.71
N GLY A 149 -1.35 4.35 -9.62
CA GLY A 149 -2.15 4.68 -10.80
C GLY A 149 -3.66 4.73 -10.52
N THR A 150 -4.10 4.03 -9.48
CA THR A 150 -5.49 3.93 -9.09
C THR A 150 -5.96 5.26 -8.49
N LEU A 151 -7.15 5.68 -8.93
CA LEU A 151 -7.79 6.94 -8.55
C LEU A 151 -7.00 8.22 -8.92
N GLN A 152 -6.18 8.20 -9.98
CA GLN A 152 -5.51 9.42 -10.46
C GLN A 152 -6.48 10.36 -11.20
N GLU A 153 -7.28 9.79 -12.09
CA GLU A 153 -8.24 10.53 -12.93
C GLU A 153 -9.65 10.56 -12.33
N GLU A 154 -10.01 9.49 -11.63
CA GLU A 154 -11.28 9.36 -10.92
C GLU A 154 -11.03 9.40 -9.43
N ARG A 155 -11.82 10.15 -8.68
CA ARG A 155 -11.68 10.26 -7.23
C ARG A 155 -12.94 9.79 -6.55
N ILE A 156 -12.79 9.03 -5.47
CA ILE A 156 -13.90 8.77 -4.56
C ILE A 156 -14.07 10.05 -3.75
N PRO A 157 -15.26 10.70 -3.78
CA PRO A 157 -15.49 11.89 -2.98
C PRO A 157 -15.10 11.65 -1.51
N GLY A 158 -14.55 12.65 -0.82
CA GLY A 158 -14.16 12.51 0.60
C GLY A 158 -12.91 11.65 0.85
N LEU A 159 -12.40 10.88 -0.11
CA LEU A 159 -11.11 10.21 0.00
C LEU A 159 -10.00 11.10 -0.55
N ILE A 160 -9.02 11.39 0.29
CA ILE A 160 -7.86 12.21 -0.02
C ILE A 160 -6.61 11.34 0.06
N LEU A 161 -5.97 11.13 -1.09
CA LEU A 161 -4.70 10.42 -1.21
C LEU A 161 -3.57 11.43 -1.29
N THR A 162 -2.61 11.31 -0.38
CA THR A 162 -1.38 12.13 -0.34
C THR A 162 -0.18 11.27 -0.73
N GLU A 163 0.80 11.87 -1.40
CA GLU A 163 1.99 11.15 -1.88
C GLU A 163 2.98 10.87 -0.75
N ASP A 164 3.11 11.78 0.20
CA ASP A 164 4.03 11.68 1.33
C ASP A 164 3.51 12.34 2.62
N ALA A 165 4.29 12.22 3.69
CA ALA A 165 3.99 12.82 4.98
C ALA A 165 3.91 14.36 4.89
N GLN A 166 4.79 15.01 4.13
CA GLN A 166 4.83 16.47 4.04
C GLN A 166 3.55 17.02 3.39
N GLN A 167 3.11 16.42 2.29
CA GLN A 167 1.85 16.76 1.65
C GLN A 167 0.65 16.50 2.57
N THR A 168 0.70 15.41 3.35
CA THR A 168 -0.29 15.13 4.39
C THR A 168 -0.34 16.26 5.41
N ARG A 169 0.81 16.72 5.92
CA ARG A 169 0.89 17.86 6.85
C ARG A 169 0.36 19.15 6.25
N THR A 170 0.78 19.47 5.02
CA THR A 170 0.30 20.67 4.31
C THR A 170 -1.21 20.65 4.11
N TYR A 171 -1.76 19.50 3.72
CA TYR A 171 -3.21 19.34 3.54
C TYR A 171 -3.96 19.51 4.86
N LEU A 172 -3.50 18.84 5.92
CA LEU A 172 -4.13 18.90 7.23
C LEU A 172 -4.01 20.28 7.90
N GLY A 173 -2.93 21.02 7.64
CA GLY A 173 -2.75 22.40 8.11
C GLY A 173 -3.65 23.43 7.42
N THR A 174 -4.25 23.08 6.28
CA THR A 174 -5.21 23.96 5.59
C THR A 174 -6.54 23.92 6.33
N GLN A 175 -7.13 25.07 6.67
CA GLN A 175 -8.44 25.10 7.33
C GLN A 175 -9.51 24.40 6.47
N GLY A 176 -10.23 23.47 7.09
CA GLY A 176 -11.31 22.70 6.47
C GLY A 176 -12.62 22.90 7.22
N LEU A 177 -13.74 22.82 6.50
CA LEU A 177 -15.08 22.87 7.09
C LEU A 177 -15.57 21.49 7.55
N LEU A 178 -14.95 20.42 7.06
CA LEU A 178 -15.33 19.04 7.33
C LEU A 178 -14.42 18.42 8.40
N PRO A 179 -14.95 17.57 9.29
CA PRO A 179 -14.13 16.69 10.11
C PRO A 179 -13.19 15.85 9.24
N ARG A 180 -11.96 15.69 9.70
CA ARG A 180 -10.93 14.95 8.98
C ARG A 180 -10.50 13.73 9.76
N ILE A 181 -10.32 12.63 9.06
CA ILE A 181 -9.83 11.37 9.61
C ILE A 181 -8.51 11.07 8.91
N LEU A 182 -7.40 11.13 9.65
CA LEU A 182 -6.10 10.70 9.16
C LEU A 182 -5.92 9.21 9.49
N ILE A 183 -5.55 8.40 8.51
CA ILE A 183 -5.09 7.02 8.73
C ILE A 183 -3.58 6.97 8.51
N THR A 184 -2.84 6.45 9.51
CA THR A 184 -1.40 6.21 9.43
C THR A 184 -1.07 4.77 9.84
N CYS A 185 -0.24 4.10 9.03
CA CYS A 185 0.26 2.76 9.34
C CYS A 185 1.66 2.77 9.96
N ASP A 186 2.32 3.92 9.96
CA ASP A 186 3.71 4.08 10.39
C ASP A 186 3.82 4.53 11.85
N ASP A 187 4.97 4.28 12.47
CA ASP A 187 5.24 4.53 13.89
C ASP A 187 5.57 5.99 14.22
N GLY A 188 5.48 6.88 13.23
CA GLY A 188 5.71 8.32 13.28
C GLY A 188 4.74 9.09 14.18
N SER A 189 4.51 8.59 15.39
CA SER A 189 3.69 9.16 16.44
C SER A 189 4.07 10.61 16.74
N GLU A 190 5.36 10.96 16.66
CA GLU A 190 5.82 12.34 16.79
C GLU A 190 5.23 13.27 15.73
N ALA A 191 5.15 12.82 14.48
CA ALA A 191 4.53 13.59 13.40
C ALA A 191 3.03 13.79 13.62
N VAL A 192 2.36 12.83 14.26
CA VAL A 192 0.92 12.89 14.54
C VAL A 192 0.60 13.90 15.65
N HIS A 193 1.44 13.98 16.68
CA HIS A 193 1.28 14.97 17.76
C HIS A 193 1.53 16.40 17.27
N GLU A 194 2.49 16.60 16.36
CA GLU A 194 2.71 17.88 15.68
C GLU A 194 1.52 18.32 14.82
N LEU A 195 0.72 17.36 14.36
CA LEU A 195 -0.42 17.59 13.47
C LEU A 195 -1.72 17.91 14.21
N GLN A 196 -1.76 17.91 15.54
CA GLN A 196 -2.93 18.42 16.25
C GLN A 196 -3.10 19.91 15.93
N PRO A 197 -4.17 20.28 15.18
CA PRO A 197 -4.36 21.67 14.80
C PRO A 197 -4.58 22.50 16.06
N ARG A 198 -3.84 23.60 16.22
CA ARG A 198 -4.01 24.59 17.30
C ARG A 198 -5.35 25.36 17.23
N GLY A 199 -6.38 24.82 16.57
CA GLY A 199 -7.69 25.44 16.43
C GLY A 199 -8.68 24.64 15.55
N GLN A 200 -9.94 24.63 16.02
CA GLN A 200 -11.25 24.38 15.39
C GLN A 200 -11.49 23.23 14.39
N SER A 201 -10.49 22.64 13.73
CA SER A 201 -10.69 21.49 12.85
C SER A 201 -10.72 20.20 13.67
N GLN A 202 -11.84 19.48 13.64
CA GLN A 202 -11.95 18.15 14.25
C GLN A 202 -11.12 17.15 13.44
N LEU A 203 -9.85 16.98 13.85
CA LEU A 203 -8.98 15.94 13.31
C LEU A 203 -9.01 14.72 14.23
N THR A 204 -9.36 13.59 13.66
CA THR A 204 -9.26 12.27 14.27
C THR A 204 -8.14 11.50 13.59
N VAL A 205 -7.30 10.83 14.37
CA VAL A 205 -6.19 10.06 13.82
C VAL A 205 -6.39 8.59 14.18
N LEU A 206 -6.45 7.74 13.17
CA LEU A 206 -6.42 6.28 13.30
C LEU A 206 -4.98 5.82 13.02
N SER A 207 -4.30 5.33 14.05
CA SER A 207 -2.94 4.79 13.94
C SER A 207 -2.95 3.28 14.12
N LEU A 208 -2.17 2.56 13.31
CA LEU A 208 -1.93 1.11 13.51
C LEU A 208 -0.68 0.81 14.34
N SER A 209 0.03 1.86 14.75
CA SER A 209 1.25 1.73 15.53
C SER A 209 0.91 1.78 17.01
N PRO A 210 1.56 0.95 17.84
CA PRO A 210 1.35 0.98 19.28
C PRO A 210 1.75 2.36 19.82
N SER A 211 0.74 3.13 20.26
CA SER A 211 0.98 4.37 20.99
C SER A 211 1.16 4.05 22.47
N THR A 212 2.03 4.79 23.15
CA THR A 212 2.28 4.69 24.59
C THR A 212 1.09 5.13 25.45
N GLU A 213 0.13 5.88 24.90
CA GLU A 213 -0.88 6.56 25.71
C GLU A 213 -2.28 5.95 25.65
N VAL A 214 -2.80 5.62 24.46
CA VAL A 214 -4.17 5.09 24.28
C VAL A 214 -4.20 4.12 23.11
N SER A 215 -4.07 2.83 23.39
CA SER A 215 -4.21 1.77 22.40
C SER A 215 -5.49 0.97 22.63
N THR A 216 -6.11 0.51 21.57
CA THR A 216 -7.20 -0.46 21.61
C THR A 216 -6.71 -1.69 20.88
N GLU A 217 -6.64 -2.80 21.60
CA GLU A 217 -6.28 -4.07 21.00
C GLU A 217 -7.50 -4.65 20.27
N VAL A 218 -7.27 -5.13 19.06
CA VAL A 218 -8.26 -5.69 18.15
C VAL A 218 -7.89 -7.14 17.91
N SER A 219 -8.72 -8.04 18.44
CA SER A 219 -8.56 -9.48 18.24
C SER A 219 -8.84 -9.88 16.79
N ALA A 220 -8.46 -11.11 16.41
CA ALA A 220 -8.64 -11.63 15.05
C ALA A 220 -10.12 -11.82 14.67
N ASP A 221 -11.04 -11.86 15.64
CA ASP A 221 -12.49 -11.95 15.46
C ASP A 221 -13.21 -10.58 15.59
N GLY A 222 -12.43 -9.50 15.76
CA GLY A 222 -12.90 -8.13 15.75
C GLY A 222 -13.43 -7.62 17.08
N VAL A 223 -13.12 -8.29 18.19
CA VAL A 223 -13.43 -7.82 19.54
C VAL A 223 -12.42 -6.72 19.91
N LEU A 224 -12.93 -5.61 20.42
CA LEU A 224 -12.12 -4.48 20.87
C LEU A 224 -11.91 -4.56 22.37
N THR A 225 -10.65 -4.67 22.79
CA THR A 225 -10.26 -4.58 24.19
C THR A 225 -9.57 -3.24 24.42
N PRO A 226 -10.29 -2.23 24.97
CA PRO A 226 -9.72 -0.90 25.17
C PRO A 226 -8.63 -0.94 26.25
N HIS A 227 -7.43 -0.51 25.90
CA HIS A 227 -6.35 -0.34 26.85
C HIS A 227 -6.38 1.09 27.39
N ARG A 228 -7.16 1.29 28.47
CA ARG A 228 -7.26 2.52 29.28
C ARG A 228 -7.77 3.78 28.54
N ALA A 229 -8.90 4.33 29.01
CA ALA A 229 -9.46 5.62 28.56
C ALA A 229 -9.63 5.80 27.02
N ALA A 230 -9.79 4.70 26.29
CA ALA A 230 -10.12 4.72 24.86
C ALA A 230 -11.49 5.39 24.63
N PRO A 231 -11.70 6.05 23.47
CA PRO A 231 -13.02 6.55 23.13
C PRO A 231 -14.05 5.41 23.05
N PRO A 232 -15.35 5.70 23.18
CA PRO A 232 -16.40 4.70 23.02
C PRO A 232 -16.42 4.22 21.57
N LEU A 233 -15.69 3.15 21.29
CA LEU A 233 -15.84 2.32 20.11
C LEU A 233 -16.81 1.19 20.43
N PRO A 234 -17.54 0.65 19.44
CA PRO A 234 -18.38 -0.53 19.67
C PRO A 234 -17.52 -1.71 20.15
N ASP A 235 -18.06 -2.55 21.03
CA ASP A 235 -17.33 -3.70 21.59
C ASP A 235 -16.82 -4.68 20.51
N ARG A 236 -17.46 -4.66 19.34
CA ARG A 236 -17.10 -5.50 18.20
C ARG A 236 -17.18 -4.73 16.90
N LEU A 237 -16.16 -4.89 16.06
CA LEU A 237 -16.14 -4.39 14.69
C LEU A 237 -16.10 -5.55 13.70
N PRO A 238 -16.97 -5.55 12.67
CA PRO A 238 -16.89 -6.54 11.59
C PRO A 238 -15.63 -6.26 10.77
N LEU A 239 -14.60 -7.08 10.99
CA LEU A 239 -13.32 -6.95 10.31
C LEU A 239 -13.50 -7.11 8.80
N LEU A 240 -12.74 -6.31 8.05
CA LEU A 240 -12.76 -6.36 6.61
C LEU A 240 -11.42 -6.83 6.05
N SER A 241 -11.47 -7.84 5.17
CA SER A 241 -10.28 -8.29 4.45
C SER A 241 -9.81 -7.19 3.49
N ARG A 242 -8.52 -7.19 3.16
CA ARG A 242 -7.96 -6.28 2.15
C ARG A 242 -8.68 -6.36 0.79
N PRO A 243 -8.90 -7.53 0.17
CA PRO A 243 -9.60 -7.60 -1.11
C PRO A 243 -11.05 -7.14 -1.03
N ASP A 244 -11.76 -7.43 0.07
CA ASP A 244 -13.14 -6.97 0.24
C ASP A 244 -13.20 -5.45 0.40
N ALA A 245 -12.26 -4.87 1.17
CA ALA A 245 -12.14 -3.44 1.33
C ALA A 245 -11.86 -2.75 -0.01
N PHE A 246 -10.94 -3.30 -0.81
CA PHE A 246 -10.68 -2.81 -2.16
C PHE A 246 -11.94 -2.85 -3.03
N ASN A 247 -12.62 -3.99 -3.07
CA ASN A 247 -13.81 -4.18 -3.91
C ASN A 247 -14.92 -3.20 -3.51
N ARG A 248 -15.16 -3.01 -2.21
CA ARG A 248 -16.13 -2.03 -1.71
C ARG A 248 -15.73 -0.61 -2.07
N LEU A 249 -14.46 -0.25 -1.86
CA LEU A 249 -13.96 1.07 -2.20
C LEU A 249 -14.12 1.37 -3.70
N MET A 250 -13.78 0.43 -4.57
CA MET A 250 -13.94 0.57 -6.03
C MET A 250 -15.40 0.52 -6.51
N SER A 251 -16.33 0.12 -5.66
CA SER A 251 -17.77 0.15 -5.95
C SER A 251 -18.41 1.50 -5.59
N MET A 252 -17.70 2.36 -4.87
CA MET A 252 -18.18 3.70 -4.51
C MET A 252 -18.27 4.61 -5.74
N PRO A 253 -19.19 5.60 -5.74
CA PRO A 253 -19.27 6.58 -6.81
C PRO A 253 -17.96 7.36 -6.94
N THR A 254 -17.49 7.56 -8.17
CA THR A 254 -16.31 8.37 -8.47
C THR A 254 -16.69 9.65 -9.21
N ILE A 255 -15.89 10.69 -9.02
CA ILE A 255 -15.95 11.94 -9.77
C ILE A 255 -14.70 12.08 -10.62
N SER A 256 -14.85 12.47 -11.88
CA SER A 256 -13.70 12.78 -12.72
C SER A 256 -12.99 14.02 -12.19
N ARG A 257 -11.67 13.94 -12.06
CA ARG A 257 -10.83 15.10 -11.76
C ARG A 257 -10.86 15.99 -12.99
N ARG A 258 -11.65 17.08 -12.92
CA ARG A 258 -11.60 18.13 -13.95
C ARG A 258 -10.17 18.67 -13.96
N ARG A 259 -9.45 18.44 -15.06
CA ARG A 259 -8.19 19.15 -15.29
C ARG A 259 -8.58 20.60 -15.54
N GLU A 260 -8.43 21.44 -14.53
CA GLU A 260 -8.29 22.87 -14.77
C GLU A 260 -7.00 23.03 -15.56
N THR A 261 -7.14 23.04 -16.89
CA THR A 261 -6.16 23.66 -17.76
C THR A 261 -6.07 25.12 -17.35
N GLN A 262 -5.08 25.44 -16.52
CA GLN A 262 -4.58 26.80 -16.37
C GLN A 262 -4.19 27.28 -17.77
N VAL A 263 -4.93 28.28 -18.25
CA VAL A 263 -4.58 29.10 -19.41
C VAL A 263 -3.66 30.21 -18.94
#